data_AF-A0A7L5DPJ7-F1
#
_entry.id   AF-A0A7L5DPJ7-F1
#
_cell.length_a   1.000
_cell.length_b   1.000
_cell.length_c   1.000
_cell.angle_alpha   90.00
_cell.angle_beta   90.00
_cell.angle_gamma   90.00
#
_symmetry.space_group_name_H-M   'P 1'
#
loop_
_entity.id
_entity.type
_entity.pdbx_description
1 polymer ?
#
loop_
_entity_poly.entity_id
_entity_poly.type
_entity_poly.pdbx_seq_one_letter_code
_entity_poly.pdbx_strand_id
1 'polypeptide(L)'
;MKNQAVAPAVDTDQLTVEHWRERFKEALPRFKSLREVAELLAREDAQFDGITGWDRLNNIKRGKGGLKITAKAVQLMDQLRPANQSRIRRQQLRRDS
;
A
#
# COMPACT_ATOMS: atom_id res chain seq x y z
N MET A 1 -12.32 -17.00 -23.44
CA MET A 1 -12.39 -15.61 -22.93
C MET A 1 -11.82 -15.60 -21.51
N LYS A 2 -10.80 -14.79 -21.22
CA LYS A 2 -10.12 -14.79 -19.92
C LYS A 2 -10.97 -13.99 -18.93
N ASN A 3 -11.50 -14.65 -17.89
CA ASN A 3 -12.20 -14.00 -16.78
C ASN A 3 -11.17 -13.18 -15.98
N GLN A 4 -11.17 -11.87 -16.20
CA GLN A 4 -10.42 -10.92 -15.39
C GLN A 4 -11.19 -10.76 -14.08
N ALA A 5 -10.69 -11.35 -13.00
CA ALA A 5 -11.26 -11.17 -11.67
C ALA A 5 -11.14 -9.69 -11.30
N VAL A 6 -12.26 -8.97 -11.36
CA VAL A 6 -12.36 -7.58 -10.89
C VAL A 6 -12.16 -7.64 -9.38
N ALA A 7 -11.02 -7.13 -8.90
CA ALA A 7 -10.80 -7.01 -7.47
C ALA A 7 -11.97 -6.22 -6.86
N PRO A 8 -12.52 -6.62 -5.71
CA PRO A 8 -13.62 -5.90 -5.08
C PRO A 8 -13.23 -4.44 -4.93
N ALA A 9 -14.00 -3.55 -5.54
CA ALA A 9 -13.79 -2.12 -5.42
C ALA A 9 -13.95 -1.75 -3.94
N VAL A 10 -12.87 -1.28 -3.32
CA VAL A 10 -12.92 -0.80 -1.94
C VAL A 10 -13.73 0.49 -1.96
N ASP A 11 -14.88 0.48 -1.30
CA ASP A 11 -15.71 1.68 -1.11
C ASP A 11 -14.93 2.68 -0.23
N THR A 12 -14.30 3.65 -0.88
CA THR A 12 -13.50 4.66 -0.18
C THR A 12 -14.35 5.65 0.61
N ASP A 13 -15.66 5.68 0.41
CA ASP A 13 -16.56 6.61 1.09
C ASP A 13 -16.92 6.12 2.50
N GLN A 14 -16.78 4.83 2.78
CA GLN A 14 -16.92 4.25 4.12
C GLN A 14 -15.64 4.28 4.95
N LEU A 15 -14.47 4.45 4.33
CA LEU A 15 -13.17 4.37 4.99
C LEU A 15 -12.55 5.77 5.21
N THR A 16 -12.21 6.08 6.46
CA THR A 16 -11.64 7.38 6.81
C THR A 16 -10.16 7.50 6.41
N VAL A 17 -9.65 8.72 6.39
CA VAL A 17 -8.22 8.96 6.13
C VAL A 17 -7.34 8.32 7.21
N GLU A 18 -7.81 8.25 8.45
CA GLU A 18 -7.16 7.58 9.58
C GLU A 18 -6.99 6.09 9.30
N HIS A 19 -8.03 5.41 8.81
CA HIS A 19 -7.96 3.99 8.44
C HIS A 19 -6.80 3.74 7.45
N TRP A 20 -6.73 4.54 6.39
CA TRP A 20 -5.69 4.40 5.37
C TRP A 20 -4.30 4.75 5.89
N ARG A 21 -4.17 5.70 6.83
CA ARG A 21 -2.90 6.02 7.49
C ARG A 21 -2.41 4.87 8.36
N GLU A 22 -3.29 4.21 9.10
CA GLU A 22 -2.93 3.02 9.88
C GLU A 22 -2.47 1.88 8.95
N ARG A 23 -3.20 1.62 7.87
CA ARG A 23 -2.79 0.65 6.84
C ARG A 23 -1.45 0.99 6.20
N PHE A 24 -1.16 2.27 5.98
CA PHE A 24 0.14 2.71 5.48
C PHE A 24 1.26 2.42 6.48
N LYS A 25 1.05 2.65 7.78
CA LYS A 25 2.02 2.30 8.84
C LYS A 25 2.27 0.80 8.91
N GLU A 26 1.25 -0.03 8.66
CA GLU A 26 1.40 -1.50 8.59
C GLU A 26 2.10 -1.98 7.31
N ALA A 27 1.89 -1.28 6.20
CA ALA A 27 2.46 -1.64 4.90
C ALA A 27 3.92 -1.18 4.77
N LEU A 28 4.29 -0.04 5.36
CA LEU A 28 5.61 0.56 5.22
C LEU A 28 6.78 -0.36 5.67
N PRO A 29 6.71 -1.09 6.80
CA PRO A 29 7.75 -2.03 7.23
C PRO A 29 7.97 -3.22 6.30
N ARG A 30 7.07 -3.45 5.34
CA ARG A 30 7.23 -4.50 4.31
C ARG A 30 8.27 -4.11 3.26
N PHE A 31 8.66 -2.84 3.23
CA PHE A 31 9.67 -2.26 2.34
C PHE A 31 10.88 -1.83 3.18
N LYS A 32 12.06 -1.79 2.56
CA LYS A 32 13.32 -1.39 3.17
C LYS A 32 13.32 0.08 3.57
N SER A 33 12.69 0.93 2.77
CA SER A 33 12.66 2.37 3.01
C SER A 33 11.50 3.05 2.32
N LEU A 34 11.16 4.27 2.75
CA LEU A 34 10.20 5.12 2.05
C LEU A 34 10.65 5.43 0.60
N ARG A 35 11.97 5.42 0.36
CA ARG A 35 12.55 5.70 -0.97
C ARG A 35 12.26 4.55 -1.93
N GLU A 36 12.44 3.32 -1.46
CA GLU A 36 12.06 2.14 -2.23
C GLU A 36 10.56 2.14 -2.55
N VAL A 37 9.70 2.53 -1.59
CA VAL A 37 8.26 2.69 -1.85
C VAL A 37 8.01 3.72 -2.96
N ALA A 38 8.66 4.88 -2.91
CA ALA A 38 8.50 5.91 -3.94
C ALA A 38 8.94 5.41 -5.32
N GLU A 39 10.09 4.76 -5.41
CA GLU A 39 10.63 4.21 -6.67
C GLU A 39 9.74 3.11 -7.25
N LEU A 40 9.13 2.26 -6.39
CA LEU A 40 8.21 1.22 -6.85
C LEU A 40 6.85 1.79 -7.27
N LEU A 41 6.29 2.73 -6.51
CA LEU A 41 5.00 3.35 -6.84
C LEU A 41 5.10 4.20 -8.10
N ALA A 42 6.22 4.88 -8.34
CA ALA A 42 6.45 5.68 -9.56
C ALA A 42 6.41 4.83 -10.84
N ARG A 43 6.76 3.53 -10.76
CA ARG A 43 6.72 2.61 -11.91
C ARG A 43 5.29 2.20 -12.27
N GLU A 44 4.43 2.10 -11.26
CA GLU A 44 3.04 1.69 -11.44
C GLU A 44 2.12 2.89 -11.69
N ASP A 45 2.46 4.07 -11.18
CA ASP A 45 1.58 5.22 -11.22
C ASP A 45 2.33 6.57 -11.23
N ALA A 46 2.08 7.35 -12.30
CA ALA A 46 2.72 8.64 -12.52
C ALA A 46 2.42 9.69 -11.44
N GLN A 47 1.37 9.54 -10.62
CA GLN A 47 1.12 10.46 -9.50
C GLN A 47 2.19 10.36 -8.40
N PHE A 48 2.96 9.28 -8.40
CA PHE A 48 4.07 9.03 -7.47
C PHE A 48 5.45 9.21 -8.13
N ASP A 49 5.53 9.81 -9.31
CA ASP A 49 6.81 10.03 -9.98
C ASP A 49 7.62 11.18 -9.33
N GLY A 50 8.95 11.01 -9.33
CA GLY A 50 9.94 11.98 -8.89
C GLY A 50 9.72 12.58 -7.49
N ILE A 51 10.08 13.87 -7.36
CA ILE A 51 9.99 14.64 -6.10
C ILE A 51 8.54 14.74 -5.62
N THR A 52 7.58 14.88 -6.53
CA THR A 52 6.16 14.98 -6.18
C THR A 52 5.68 13.72 -5.48
N GLY A 53 6.03 12.53 -5.97
CA GLY A 53 5.69 11.27 -5.30
C GLY A 53 6.34 11.12 -3.93
N TRP A 54 7.61 11.49 -3.82
CA TRP A 54 8.34 11.50 -2.55
C TRP A 54 7.66 12.41 -1.50
N ASP A 55 7.26 13.61 -1.88
CA ASP A 55 6.57 14.54 -0.99
C ASP A 55 5.19 14.04 -0.58
N ARG A 56 4.44 13.42 -1.50
CA ARG A 56 3.15 12.78 -1.18
C ARG A 56 3.33 11.69 -0.12
N LEU A 57 4.32 10.82 -0.28
CA LEU A 57 4.59 9.73 0.66
C LEU A 57 5.09 10.25 2.01
N ASN A 58 5.92 11.29 2.03
CA ASN A 58 6.29 11.97 3.28
C ASN A 58 5.11 12.62 3.98
N ASN A 59 4.20 13.25 3.22
CA ASN A 59 2.99 13.84 3.77
C ASN A 59 2.08 12.76 4.35
N ILE A 60 1.91 11.62 3.69
CA ILE A 60 1.19 10.47 4.26
C ILE A 60 1.83 10.02 5.57
N LYS A 61 3.16 9.78 5.58
CA LYS A 61 3.91 9.36 6.78
C LYS A 61 3.76 10.35 7.94
N ARG A 62 3.66 11.65 7.66
CA ARG A 62 3.47 12.73 8.64
C ARG A 62 1.99 12.98 9.01
N GLY A 63 1.06 12.18 8.52
CA GLY A 63 -0.38 12.36 8.79
C GLY A 63 -1.02 13.55 8.07
N LYS A 64 -0.39 14.05 7.00
CA LYS A 64 -0.86 15.17 6.16
C LYS A 64 -1.34 14.72 4.77
N GLY A 65 -1.29 13.41 4.49
CA GLY A 65 -1.82 12.86 3.24
C GLY A 65 -3.35 12.95 3.19
N GLY A 66 -3.89 13.34 2.04
CA GLY A 66 -5.33 13.31 1.79
C GLY A 66 -5.85 11.90 1.54
N LEU A 67 -7.15 11.68 1.73
CA LEU A 67 -7.81 10.36 1.64
C LEU A 67 -7.45 9.59 0.36
N LYS A 68 -7.73 10.16 -0.81
CA LYS A 68 -7.55 9.50 -2.12
C LYS A 68 -6.09 9.08 -2.37
N ILE A 69 -5.13 9.95 -2.06
CA ILE A 69 -3.70 9.69 -2.26
C ILE A 69 -3.19 8.64 -1.27
N THR A 70 -3.67 8.68 -0.02
CA THR A 70 -3.29 7.70 1.01
C THR A 70 -3.83 6.31 0.66
N ALA A 71 -5.10 6.22 0.26
CA ALA A 71 -5.72 4.97 -0.16
C ALA A 71 -5.00 4.35 -1.36
N LYS A 72 -4.71 5.15 -2.39
CA LYS A 72 -4.01 4.70 -3.59
C LYS A 72 -2.60 4.19 -3.29
N ALA A 73 -1.84 4.92 -2.45
CA ALA A 73 -0.50 4.49 -2.04
C ALA A 73 -0.54 3.11 -1.34
N VAL A 74 -1.47 2.93 -0.39
CA VAL A 74 -1.63 1.65 0.32
C VAL A 74 -2.03 0.52 -0.63
N GLN A 75 -2.96 0.77 -1.55
CA GLN A 75 -3.39 -0.23 -2.53
C GLN A 75 -2.23 -0.69 -3.42
N LEU A 76 -1.43 0.25 -3.92
CA LEU A 76 -0.23 -0.07 -4.70
C LEU A 76 0.80 -0.83 -3.86
N MET A 77 1.03 -0.42 -2.60
CA MET A 77 1.92 -1.14 -1.67
C MET A 77 1.44 -2.57 -1.39
N ASP A 78 0.13 -2.81 -1.31
CA ASP A 78 -0.44 -4.13 -1.13
C ASP A 78 -0.29 -5.02 -2.39
N GLN A 79 -0.32 -4.43 -3.59
CA GLN A 79 -0.08 -5.12 -4.86
C GLN A 79 1.41 -5.45 -5.07
N LEU A 80 2.30 -4.52 -4.71
CA LEU A 80 3.76 -4.61 -4.87
C LEU A 80 4.44 -5.46 -3.79
N ARG A 81 3.65 -6.14 -2.95
CA ARG A 81 4.12 -6.83 -1.74
C ARG A 81 5.31 -7.74 -2.08
N PRO A 82 6.52 -7.47 -1.55
CA PRO A 82 7.69 -8.28 -1.87
C PRO A 82 7.46 -9.72 -1.41
N ALA A 83 7.86 -10.69 -2.24
CA ALA A 83 7.55 -12.11 -2.13
C ALA A 83 7.92 -12.80 -0.79
N ASN A 84 8.56 -12.08 0.13
CA ASN A 84 9.14 -12.61 1.36
C ASN A 84 8.15 -12.79 2.52
N GLN A 85 6.91 -12.30 2.42
CA GLN A 85 5.92 -12.39 3.52
C GLN A 85 4.91 -13.55 3.42
N SER A 86 4.90 -14.28 2.30
CA SER A 86 4.07 -15.49 2.11
C SER A 86 4.43 -16.63 3.07
N ARG A 87 5.56 -16.55 3.78
CA ARG A 87 6.02 -17.56 4.74
C ARG A 87 5.42 -17.43 6.13
N ILE A 88 5.15 -16.21 6.61
CA ILE A 88 4.70 -16.00 8.01
C ILE A 88 3.24 -16.44 8.21
N ARG A 89 2.37 -16.20 7.21
CA ARG A 89 0.94 -16.58 7.32
C ARG A 89 0.67 -18.09 7.23
N ARG A 90 1.58 -18.88 6.65
CA ARG A 90 1.45 -20.35 6.57
C ARG A 90 1.89 -21.06 7.84
N GLN A 91 2.66 -20.41 8.71
CA GLN A 91 3.14 -21.03 9.96
C GLN A 91 2.15 -20.85 11.12
N GLN A 92 1.29 -19.84 11.10
CA GLN A 92 0.24 -19.68 12.11
C GLN A 92 -0.88 -20.72 11.95
N LEU A 93 -1.27 -21.04 10.72
CA LEU A 93 -2.33 -22.01 10.39
C LEU A 93 -1.96 -23.49 10.64
N ARG A 94 -0.72 -23.79 11.04
CA ARG A 94 -0.27 -25.16 11.37
C ARG A 94 -0.07 -25.40 12.86
N ARG A 95 -0.30 -24.40 13.72
CA ARG A 95 -0.19 -24.54 15.18
C ARG A 95 -1.55 -24.67 15.88
N ASP A 96 -2.65 -24.44 15.16
CA ASP A 96 -4.02 -24.56 15.65
C ASP A 96 -4.75 -25.76 15.00
N SER A 97 -4.03 -26.79 14.59
CA SER A 97 -4.57 -28.06 14.05
C SER A 97 -3.92 -29.26 14.73
#